data_AF-A0A1G0ZES4-F1
#
_entry.id   AF-A0A1G0ZES4-F1
#
_cell.length_a   1.000
_cell.length_b   1.000
_cell.length_c   1.000
_cell.angle_alpha   90.00
_cell.angle_beta   90.00
_cell.angle_gamma   90.00
#
_symmetry.space_group_name_H-M   'P 1'
#
loop_
_entity.id
_entity.type
_entity.pdbx_description
1 polymer ?
#
loop_
_entity_poly.entity_id
_entity_poly.type
_entity_poly.pdbx_seq_one_letter_code
_entity_poly.pdbx_strand_id
1 'polypeptide(L)'
;MPCKCVLCGYEKKGLTSDFTKWPEIPGFNTEFYPVTKNGKPDGEVLGLICARCLNHADSMRVYVKAMMSGVQVTRHAVIRFIERSGSAIPDEQTGRVAVIKAFSKSRRIRFRTEFMVTRLINNDFQDVDYYWVSDLVFVVTRLKPRTIVTVEKLWGKGLNKDFFLVEE
;
A
#
# COMPACT_ATOMS: atom_id res chain seq x y z
N MET A 1 -11.72 -27.71 -16.61
CA MET A 1 -11.94 -26.27 -16.93
C MET A 1 -10.64 -25.66 -17.42
N PRO A 2 -10.65 -24.76 -18.42
CA PRO A 2 -9.45 -24.02 -18.82
C PRO A 2 -8.94 -23.16 -17.66
N CYS A 3 -7.62 -23.16 -17.42
CA CYS A 3 -6.99 -22.35 -16.38
C CYS A 3 -6.96 -20.87 -16.80
N LYS A 4 -8.11 -20.22 -16.68
CA LYS A 4 -8.36 -18.86 -17.14
C LYS A 4 -8.73 -17.95 -15.98
N CYS A 5 -8.17 -16.74 -15.97
CA CYS A 5 -8.51 -15.72 -15.02
C CYS A 5 -9.96 -15.29 -15.25
N VAL A 6 -10.81 -15.39 -14.22
CA VAL A 6 -12.23 -15.03 -14.30
C VAL A 6 -12.45 -13.54 -14.56
N LEU A 7 -11.46 -12.70 -14.29
CA LEU A 7 -11.55 -11.24 -14.46
C LEU A 7 -11.06 -10.76 -15.83
N CYS A 8 -9.84 -11.13 -16.24
CA CYS A 8 -9.24 -10.63 -17.48
C CYS A 8 -9.11 -11.66 -18.59
N GLY A 9 -9.52 -12.91 -18.34
CA GLY A 9 -9.44 -13.97 -19.32
C GLY A 9 -8.03 -14.45 -19.67
N TYR A 10 -7.00 -14.04 -18.91
CA TYR A 10 -5.65 -14.56 -19.08
C TYR A 10 -5.62 -16.08 -18.87
N GLU A 11 -5.05 -16.82 -19.81
CA GLU A 11 -4.98 -18.28 -19.79
C GLU A 11 -3.52 -18.74 -19.85
N LYS A 12 -3.16 -19.70 -18.99
CA LYS A 12 -1.83 -20.32 -19.02
C LYS A 12 -1.92 -21.76 -19.48
N LYS A 13 -1.16 -22.09 -20.51
CA LYS A 13 -1.02 -23.45 -21.03
C LYS A 13 -0.26 -24.31 -20.02
N GLY A 14 -0.76 -25.50 -19.72
CA GLY A 14 -0.05 -26.52 -18.94
C GLY A 14 -0.35 -26.58 -17.44
N LEU A 15 -1.32 -25.82 -16.92
CA LEU A 15 -1.85 -26.05 -15.56
C LEU A 15 -2.86 -27.20 -15.57
N THR A 16 -2.71 -28.12 -14.61
CA THR A 16 -3.66 -29.21 -14.38
C THR A 16 -5.07 -28.67 -14.11
N SER A 17 -6.08 -29.37 -14.59
CA SER A 17 -7.50 -29.09 -14.30
C SER A 17 -8.01 -29.77 -13.02
N ASP A 18 -7.16 -30.57 -12.35
CA ASP A 18 -7.45 -31.25 -11.09
C ASP A 18 -6.89 -30.45 -9.91
N PHE A 19 -7.80 -29.85 -9.13
CA PHE A 19 -7.50 -28.95 -8.01
C PHE A 19 -7.66 -29.62 -6.64
N THR A 20 -7.92 -30.93 -6.59
CA THR A 20 -8.02 -31.69 -5.33
C THR A 20 -6.71 -31.74 -4.54
N LYS A 21 -5.58 -31.41 -5.21
CA LYS A 21 -4.23 -31.39 -4.65
C LYS A 21 -3.76 -30.00 -4.22
N TRP A 22 -4.66 -29.02 -4.11
CA TRP A 22 -4.34 -27.71 -3.53
C TRP A 22 -3.87 -27.88 -2.07
N PRO A 23 -2.76 -27.24 -1.64
CA PRO A 23 -1.94 -26.21 -2.29
C PRO A 23 -0.71 -26.69 -3.08
N GLU A 24 -0.52 -28.00 -3.26
CA GLU A 24 0.70 -28.62 -3.81
C GLU A 24 0.73 -28.73 -5.34
N ILE A 25 0.12 -27.79 -6.07
CA ILE A 25 0.09 -27.84 -7.54
C ILE A 25 1.37 -27.21 -8.11
N PRO A 26 2.26 -27.98 -8.77
CA PRO A 26 3.50 -27.45 -9.33
C PRO A 26 3.21 -26.36 -10.39
N GLY A 27 3.81 -25.18 -10.22
CA GLY A 27 3.64 -24.05 -11.15
C GLY A 27 2.38 -23.20 -10.96
N PHE A 28 1.51 -23.53 -9.99
CA PHE A 28 0.31 -22.75 -9.66
C PHE A 28 0.63 -21.54 -8.78
N ASN A 29 1.54 -21.71 -7.81
CA ASN A 29 1.82 -20.73 -6.74
C ASN A 29 2.40 -19.38 -7.18
N THR A 30 2.76 -19.20 -8.46
CA THR A 30 3.38 -17.95 -8.92
C THR A 30 2.46 -17.05 -9.75
N GLU A 31 1.35 -17.56 -10.30
CA GLU A 31 0.61 -16.80 -11.32
C GLU A 31 -0.92 -16.83 -11.21
N PHE A 32 -1.51 -17.87 -10.62
CA PHE A 32 -2.96 -17.96 -10.41
C PHE A 32 -3.28 -18.27 -8.95
N TYR A 33 -4.40 -17.74 -8.51
CA TYR A 33 -4.91 -17.88 -7.16
C TYR A 33 -6.35 -18.42 -7.25
N PRO A 34 -6.71 -19.46 -6.48
CA PRO A 34 -8.05 -20.00 -6.53
C PRO A 34 -9.00 -19.10 -5.73
N VAL A 35 -10.19 -18.88 -6.28
CA VAL A 35 -11.28 -18.20 -5.59
C VAL A 35 -12.21 -19.26 -5.07
N THR A 36 -12.29 -19.39 -3.75
CA THR A 36 -13.19 -20.35 -3.12
C THR A 36 -14.46 -19.67 -2.63
N LYS A 37 -15.53 -20.45 -2.46
CA LYS A 37 -16.74 -19.98 -1.80
C LYS A 37 -16.39 -19.50 -0.38
N ASN A 38 -16.60 -18.21 -0.11
CA ASN A 38 -16.27 -17.52 1.14
C ASN A 38 -14.76 -17.34 1.44
N GLY A 39 -13.87 -17.55 0.47
CA GLY A 39 -12.43 -17.28 0.65
C GLY A 39 -11.69 -18.23 1.60
N LYS A 40 -12.29 -19.39 1.93
CA LYS A 40 -11.66 -20.41 2.77
C LYS A 40 -10.75 -21.35 1.94
N PRO A 41 -9.56 -21.74 2.43
CA PRO A 41 -8.63 -22.58 1.65
C PRO A 41 -9.16 -23.98 1.31
N ASP A 42 -10.06 -24.50 2.13
CA ASP A 42 -10.73 -25.81 2.05
C ASP A 42 -12.09 -25.74 1.31
N GLY A 43 -12.48 -24.56 0.83
CA GLY A 43 -13.73 -24.36 0.12
C GLY A 43 -13.68 -24.81 -1.34
N GLU A 44 -14.86 -25.08 -1.91
CA GLU A 44 -15.02 -25.35 -3.35
C GLU A 44 -14.46 -24.17 -4.18
N VAL A 45 -13.59 -24.49 -5.14
CA VAL A 45 -12.99 -23.51 -6.06
C VAL A 45 -14.01 -23.11 -7.12
N LEU A 46 -14.43 -21.85 -7.10
CA LEU A 46 -15.39 -21.25 -8.03
C LEU A 46 -14.71 -20.69 -9.30
N GLY A 47 -13.40 -20.45 -9.24
CA GLY A 47 -12.64 -19.93 -10.38
C GLY A 47 -11.21 -19.56 -9.99
N LEU A 48 -10.48 -18.97 -10.95
CA LEU A 48 -9.08 -18.54 -10.77
C LEU A 48 -8.93 -17.05 -11.04
N ILE A 49 -8.07 -16.37 -10.28
CA ILE A 49 -7.65 -14.99 -10.54
C ILE A 49 -6.14 -14.98 -10.77
N CYS A 50 -5.68 -14.29 -11.82
CA CYS A 50 -4.25 -14.12 -12.05
C CYS A 50 -3.62 -13.09 -11.09
N ALA A 51 -2.32 -13.22 -10.82
CA ALA A 51 -1.57 -12.34 -9.92
C ALA A 51 -1.77 -10.84 -10.21
N ARG A 52 -1.81 -10.46 -11.50
CA ARG A 52 -2.06 -9.07 -11.92
C ARG A 52 -3.41 -8.56 -11.44
N CYS A 53 -4.48 -9.31 -11.69
CA CYS A 53 -5.83 -8.93 -11.30
C CYS A 53 -6.01 -8.94 -9.78
N LEU A 54 -5.37 -9.89 -9.07
CA LEU A 54 -5.37 -9.93 -7.62
C LEU A 54 -4.70 -8.68 -7.03
N ASN A 55 -3.53 -8.31 -7.55
CA ASN A 55 -2.82 -7.09 -7.14
C ASN A 55 -3.62 -5.81 -7.38
N HIS A 56 -4.37 -5.73 -8.48
CA HIS A 56 -5.27 -4.60 -8.75
C HIS A 56 -6.45 -4.57 -7.77
N ALA A 57 -7.06 -5.72 -7.47
CA ALA A 57 -8.17 -5.81 -6.52
C ALA A 57 -7.75 -5.38 -5.10
N ASP A 58 -6.58 -5.83 -4.65
CA ASP A 58 -6.01 -5.40 -3.37
C ASP A 58 -5.73 -3.90 -3.33
N SER A 59 -5.21 -3.35 -4.43
CA SER A 59 -4.94 -1.92 -4.56
C SER A 59 -6.24 -1.10 -4.52
N MET A 60 -7.31 -1.56 -5.17
CA MET A 60 -8.64 -0.95 -5.10
C MET A 60 -9.23 -1.02 -3.69
N ARG A 61 -9.11 -2.16 -3.00
CA ARG A 61 -9.60 -2.31 -1.62
C ARG A 61 -8.95 -1.30 -0.69
N VAL A 62 -7.65 -1.11 -0.83
CA VAL A 62 -6.88 -0.13 -0.07
C VAL A 62 -7.32 1.30 -0.40
N TYR A 63 -7.47 1.63 -1.70
CA TYR A 63 -7.94 2.94 -2.14
C TYR A 63 -9.31 3.31 -1.57
N VAL A 64 -10.28 2.39 -1.66
CA VAL A 64 -11.63 2.60 -1.13
C VAL A 64 -11.62 2.80 0.38
N LYS A 65 -10.89 1.96 1.13
CA LYS A 65 -10.75 2.12 2.59
C LYS A 65 -10.15 3.46 2.99
N ALA A 66 -9.20 3.97 2.22
CA ALA A 66 -8.57 5.24 2.50
C ALA A 66 -9.46 6.44 2.16
N MET A 67 -10.18 6.39 1.03
CA MET A 67 -11.23 7.39 0.75
C MET A 67 -12.27 7.41 1.88
N MET A 68 -12.67 6.24 2.40
CA MET A 68 -13.59 6.15 3.54
C MET A 68 -12.98 6.71 4.85
N SER A 69 -11.66 6.63 5.04
CA SER A 69 -10.97 7.25 6.18
C SER A 69 -10.79 8.77 6.07
N GLY A 70 -11.18 9.38 4.95
CA GLY A 70 -11.11 10.83 4.74
C GLY A 70 -9.69 11.39 4.59
N VAL A 71 -8.73 10.55 4.17
CA VAL A 71 -7.35 10.96 3.92
C VAL A 71 -7.15 11.29 2.43
N GLN A 72 -6.77 12.53 2.14
CA GLN A 72 -6.43 12.99 0.79
C GLN A 72 -4.92 12.92 0.55
N VAL A 73 -4.51 12.74 -0.71
CA VAL A 73 -3.11 12.72 -1.11
C VAL A 73 -2.88 13.80 -2.16
N THR A 74 -1.94 14.70 -1.89
CA THR A 74 -1.57 15.74 -2.85
C THR A 74 -0.75 15.16 -4.00
N ARG A 75 -0.79 15.82 -5.16
CA ARG A 75 0.11 15.51 -6.28
C ARG A 75 1.59 15.57 -5.86
N HIS A 76 1.94 16.54 -5.01
CA HIS A 76 3.30 16.67 -4.48
C HIS A 76 3.74 15.42 -3.69
N ALA A 77 2.89 14.91 -2.80
CA ALA A 77 3.17 13.70 -2.04
C ALA A 77 3.37 12.47 -2.95
N VAL A 78 2.60 12.35 -4.04
CA VAL A 78 2.77 11.26 -5.02
C VAL A 78 4.14 11.33 -5.69
N ILE A 79 4.53 12.49 -6.21
CA ILE A 79 5.82 12.70 -6.87
C ILE A 79 6.95 12.35 -5.87
N ARG A 80 6.86 12.89 -4.66
CA ARG A 80 7.84 12.65 -3.60
C ARG A 80 7.97 11.18 -3.20
N PHE A 81 6.87 10.44 -3.20
CA PHE A 81 6.87 9.02 -2.92
C PHE A 81 7.55 8.21 -4.03
N ILE A 82 7.27 8.51 -5.29
CA ILE A 82 7.89 7.85 -6.45
C ILE A 82 9.41 8.06 -6.43
N GLU A 83 9.85 9.31 -6.27
CA GLU A 83 11.26 9.68 -6.16
C GLU A 83 12.00 8.93 -5.05
N ARG A 84 11.34 8.71 -3.89
CA ARG A 84 11.97 8.14 -2.69
C ARG A 84 11.93 6.62 -2.60
N SER A 85 10.86 6.03 -3.11
CA SER A 85 10.66 4.58 -3.11
C SER A 85 11.39 3.87 -4.25
N GLY A 86 11.79 4.61 -5.29
CA GLY A 86 12.36 4.01 -6.51
C GLY A 86 11.35 3.17 -7.29
N SER A 87 10.06 3.37 -7.04
CA SER A 87 8.99 2.57 -7.66
C SER A 87 8.76 3.02 -9.11
N ALA A 88 8.73 2.07 -10.04
CA ALA A 88 8.31 2.32 -11.42
C ALA A 88 6.78 2.47 -11.50
N ILE A 89 6.27 3.61 -11.03
CA ILE A 89 4.83 3.92 -11.05
C ILE A 89 4.51 4.66 -12.36
N PRO A 90 3.61 4.11 -13.20
CA PRO A 90 3.38 4.64 -14.55
C PRO A 90 2.51 5.90 -14.58
N ASP A 91 1.66 6.13 -13.56
CA ASP A 91 0.70 7.22 -13.55
C ASP A 91 0.38 7.72 -12.11
N GLU A 92 -0.19 8.93 -12.03
CA GLU A 92 -0.48 9.60 -10.75
C GLU A 92 -1.53 8.85 -9.91
N GLN A 93 -2.55 8.24 -10.52
CA GLN A 93 -3.61 7.54 -9.77
C GLN A 93 -3.06 6.29 -9.10
N THR A 94 -2.29 5.49 -9.84
CA THR A 94 -1.54 4.35 -9.29
C THR A 94 -0.60 4.82 -8.16
N GLY A 95 0.04 5.98 -8.33
CA GLY A 95 0.86 6.61 -7.31
C GLY A 95 0.11 6.96 -6.03
N ARG A 96 -1.07 7.58 -6.13
CA ARG A 96 -1.93 7.89 -4.98
C ARG A 96 -2.31 6.63 -4.21
N VAL A 97 -2.69 5.57 -4.92
CA VAL A 97 -3.04 4.27 -4.32
C VAL A 97 -1.83 3.67 -3.60
N ALA A 98 -0.63 3.75 -4.18
CA ALA A 98 0.60 3.27 -3.58
C ALA A 98 0.96 4.04 -2.29
N VAL A 99 0.87 5.38 -2.32
CA VAL A 99 1.06 6.24 -1.14
C VAL A 99 0.11 5.82 -0.02
N ILE A 100 -1.17 5.72 -0.34
CA ILE A 100 -2.20 5.29 0.60
C ILE A 100 -1.90 3.91 1.18
N LYS A 101 -1.48 2.96 0.34
CA LYS A 101 -1.14 1.59 0.77
C LYS A 101 0.01 1.58 1.75
N ALA A 102 1.07 2.35 1.47
CA ALA A 102 2.19 2.48 2.39
C ALA A 102 1.77 3.20 3.69
N PHE A 103 0.99 4.27 3.58
CA PHE A 103 0.46 5.03 4.72
C PHE A 103 -0.43 4.17 5.64
N SER A 104 -1.24 3.27 5.09
CA SER A 104 -2.09 2.36 5.88
C SER A 104 -1.31 1.42 6.82
N LYS A 105 -0.01 1.25 6.58
CA LYS A 105 0.91 0.46 7.40
C LYS A 105 1.78 1.31 8.32
N SER A 106 1.66 2.63 8.23
CA SER A 106 2.49 3.58 8.96
C SER A 106 1.99 3.77 10.39
N ARG A 107 2.90 4.15 11.29
CA ARG A 107 2.58 4.46 12.69
C ARG A 107 2.86 5.92 12.98
N ARG A 108 2.03 6.55 13.79
CA ARG A 108 2.24 7.94 14.19
C ARG A 108 3.54 8.06 15.00
N ILE A 109 4.35 9.06 14.66
CA ILE A 109 5.61 9.36 15.33
C ILE A 109 5.70 10.83 15.73
N ARG A 110 6.58 11.11 16.69
CA ARG A 110 6.99 12.46 17.07
C ARG A 110 8.52 12.54 17.04
N PHE A 111 9.05 13.54 16.34
CA PHE A 111 10.49 13.80 16.33
C PHE A 111 10.95 14.40 17.66
N ARG A 112 12.23 14.23 17.99
CA ARG A 112 12.86 14.96 19.09
C ARG A 112 12.72 16.47 18.90
N THR A 113 12.64 17.19 20.01
CA THR A 113 12.39 18.64 20.05
C THR A 113 13.35 19.43 19.17
N GLU A 114 14.63 19.04 19.13
CA GLU A 114 15.66 19.66 18.29
C GLU A 114 15.33 19.63 16.79
N PHE A 115 14.59 18.63 16.30
CA PHE A 115 14.18 18.55 14.90
C PHE A 115 12.83 19.21 14.63
N MET A 116 12.03 19.48 15.67
CA MET A 116 10.66 19.99 15.51
C MET A 116 10.63 21.43 14.99
N VAL A 117 11.61 22.26 15.35
CA VAL A 117 11.68 23.67 14.88
C VAL A 117 11.90 23.73 13.37
N THR A 118 12.93 23.05 12.86
CA THR A 118 13.21 22.98 11.41
C THR A 118 12.04 22.38 10.65
N ARG A 119 11.39 21.35 11.22
CA ARG A 119 10.22 20.72 10.61
C ARG A 119 9.01 21.65 10.57
N LEU A 120 8.77 22.47 11.59
CA LEU A 120 7.69 23.46 11.58
C LEU A 120 7.90 24.50 10.46
N ILE A 121 9.14 25.00 10.33
CA ILE A 121 9.51 25.95 9.27
C ILE A 121 9.33 25.30 7.88
N ASN A 122 9.80 24.06 7.70
CA ASN A 122 9.69 23.33 6.42
C ASN A 122 8.26 22.97 6.01
N ASN A 123 7.30 23.10 6.93
CA ASN A 123 5.88 22.85 6.66
C ASN A 123 5.06 24.14 6.72
N ASP A 124 5.68 25.30 6.47
CA ASP A 124 5.03 26.62 6.45
C ASP A 124 4.21 26.90 7.72
N PHE A 125 4.73 26.48 8.88
CA PHE A 125 4.07 26.59 10.18
C PHE A 125 2.70 25.89 10.28
N GLN A 126 2.39 24.99 9.35
CA GLN A 126 1.18 24.18 9.43
C GLN A 126 1.29 23.13 10.53
N ASP A 127 0.19 22.94 11.25
CA ASP A 127 0.09 21.88 12.26
C ASP A 127 -0.10 20.53 11.57
N VAL A 128 0.93 19.68 11.68
CA VAL A 128 1.05 18.42 10.97
C VAL A 128 1.37 17.27 11.92
N ASP A 129 0.89 16.09 11.57
CA ASP A 129 1.27 14.82 12.17
C ASP A 129 2.23 14.08 11.25
N TYR A 130 3.16 13.34 11.85
CA TYR A 130 4.13 12.53 11.14
C TYR A 130 3.80 11.05 11.32
N TYR A 131 3.85 10.30 10.23
CA TYR A 131 3.66 8.86 10.26
C TYR A 131 4.81 8.16 9.56
N TRP A 132 5.29 7.07 10.14
CA TRP A 132 6.51 6.40 9.68
C TRP A 132 6.24 4.93 9.29
N VAL A 133 6.82 4.51 8.17
CA VAL A 133 6.89 3.11 7.75
C VAL A 133 8.22 2.86 7.03
N SER A 134 8.97 1.84 7.45
CA SER A 134 10.28 1.52 6.88
C SER A 134 11.26 2.70 6.90
N ASP A 135 11.55 3.33 5.77
CA ASP A 135 12.41 4.50 5.60
C ASP A 135 11.64 5.77 5.22
N LEU A 136 10.30 5.70 5.14
CA LEU A 136 9.43 6.77 4.70
C LEU A 136 8.71 7.46 5.86
N VAL A 137 8.57 8.78 5.76
CA VAL A 137 7.75 9.59 6.68
C VAL A 137 6.70 10.35 5.89
N PHE A 138 5.44 10.13 6.21
CA PHE A 138 4.31 10.87 5.69
C PHE A 138 4.04 12.08 6.58
N VAL A 139 3.91 13.24 5.96
CA VAL A 139 3.50 14.47 6.63
C VAL A 139 2.03 14.71 6.33
N VAL A 140 1.21 14.75 7.37
CA VAL A 140 -0.25 14.78 7.27
C VAL A 140 -0.80 15.99 8.00
N THR A 141 -1.63 16.79 7.35
CA THR A 141 -2.31 17.91 8.02
C THR A 141 -3.26 17.43 9.10
N ARG A 142 -3.38 18.19 10.19
CA ARG A 142 -4.42 17.93 11.21
C ARG A 142 -5.80 18.44 10.81
N LEU A 143 -5.86 19.39 9.87
CA LEU A 143 -7.09 19.91 9.31
C LEU A 143 -7.87 18.80 8.59
N LYS A 144 -9.20 18.85 8.65
CA LYS A 144 -10.06 17.96 7.87
C LYS A 144 -10.36 18.58 6.50
N PRO A 145 -10.33 17.80 5.40
CA PRO A 145 -9.91 16.40 5.34
C PRO A 145 -8.40 16.26 5.60
N ARG A 146 -8.01 15.18 6.32
CA ARG A 146 -6.59 14.92 6.61
C ARG A 146 -5.86 14.76 5.29
N THR A 147 -4.78 15.50 5.08
CA THR A 147 -4.13 15.54 3.76
C THR A 147 -2.65 15.19 3.89
N ILE A 148 -2.21 14.16 3.16
CA ILE A 148 -0.79 13.84 3.02
C ILE A 148 -0.19 14.88 2.07
N VAL A 149 0.57 15.82 2.63
CA VAL A 149 1.13 16.96 1.90
C VAL A 149 2.47 16.62 1.26
N THR A 150 3.27 15.78 1.91
CA THR A 150 4.56 15.32 1.39
C THR A 150 4.95 13.97 1.98
N VAL A 151 5.92 13.32 1.32
CA VAL A 151 6.57 12.10 1.78
C VAL A 151 8.05 12.39 1.88
N GLU A 152 8.66 12.10 3.02
CA GLU A 152 10.08 12.27 3.30
C GLU A 152 10.79 10.91 3.40
N LYS A 153 12.11 10.91 3.24
CA LYS A 153 12.96 9.72 3.41
C LYS A 153 13.91 9.97 4.57
N LEU A 154 13.94 9.05 5.53
CA LEU A 154 14.79 9.14 6.72
C LEU A 154 16.14 8.49 6.43
N TRP A 155 17.04 9.23 5.82
CA TRP A 155 18.42 8.79 5.66
C TRP A 155 19.17 8.84 7.00
N GLY A 156 19.54 7.68 7.54
CA GLY A 156 20.38 7.57 8.74
C GLY A 156 19.71 7.97 10.07
N LYS A 157 18.40 8.22 10.06
CA LYS A 157 17.59 8.52 11.25
C LYS A 157 16.84 7.28 11.72
N GLY A 158 16.74 7.08 13.03
CA GLY A 158 16.20 5.85 13.62
C GLY A 158 15.18 6.08 14.74
N LEU A 159 14.32 5.08 14.94
CA LEU A 159 13.38 5.03 16.05
C LEU A 159 14.14 5.03 17.39
N ASN A 160 13.61 5.73 18.39
CA ASN A 160 14.18 5.99 19.72
C ASN A 160 15.47 6.84 19.73
N LYS A 161 16.10 7.05 18.57
CA LYS A 161 17.24 7.95 18.40
C LYS A 161 16.82 9.34 17.94
N ASP A 162 15.99 9.44 16.90
CA ASP A 162 15.63 10.73 16.28
C ASP A 162 14.14 11.06 16.43
N PHE A 163 13.32 10.02 16.61
CA PHE A 163 11.88 10.09 16.78
C PHE A 163 11.37 8.94 17.63
N PHE A 164 10.17 9.09 18.16
CA PHE A 164 9.49 8.12 19.01
C PHE A 164 8.12 7.79 18.44
N LEU A 165 7.61 6.58 18.72
CA LEU A 165 6.20 6.27 18.46
C LEU A 165 5.33 7.12 19.38
N VAL A 166 4.22 7.63 18.85
CA VAL A 166 3.16 8.22 19.67
C VAL A 166 2.22 7.09 20.02
N GLU A 167 2.09 6.76 21.31
CA GLU A 167 1.06 5.82 21.76
C GLU A 167 -0.33 6.43 21.47
N GLU A 168 -1.21 5.62 20.87
CA GLU A 168 -2.57 6.01 20.48
C GLU A 168 -3.54 5.96 21.65
#